data_AF-A0A1M4L9J1-F1
#
_entry.id   AF-A0A1M4L9J1-F1
#
_cell.length_a   1.000
_cell.length_b   1.000
_cell.length_c   1.000
_cell.angle_alpha   90.00
_cell.angle_beta   90.00
_cell.angle_gamma   90.00
#
_symmetry.space_group_name_H-M   'P 1'
#
loop_
_entity.id
_entity.type
_entity.pdbx_description
1 polymer ?
#
loop_
_entity_poly.entity_id
_entity_poly.type
_entity_poly.pdbx_seq_one_letter_code
_entity_poly.pdbx_strand_id
1 'polypeptide(L)'
;MTMFLVTPPALEPVTIADARAFLRISAESEDDILGRLITTARELVEAETGLALIDQTWRLRVDRWPRSGRLALFKYPIKAVTGVVAYRPDGTAISFLPDEVALHHDRRPQRLYMAQYPDASTFCGIEVDFIAGFGESGVEVPDTSAFDRALSDLEKRSSSFGNSLNSALKGAITSGKGLEDVLRGLASSLAGTALSAGLQPLQGLTSSMMGGLLSGIRGIMPFAKGGVVSSPTYFGMGNGSLGLTGEAGAEAILPLARGSDGRLGIATGGGSKPVQVVFNMTSPDASSFRKSEAQLATMLAGAVRRGARKL
;
A
#
# COMPACT_ATOMS: atom_id res chain seq x y z
N MET A 1 23.11 24.59 -0.22
CA MET A 1 22.49 23.29 -0.57
C MET A 1 21.34 23.58 -1.51
N THR A 2 21.42 23.07 -2.72
CA THR A 2 20.42 23.31 -3.76
C THR A 2 20.03 21.98 -4.37
N MET A 3 18.73 21.73 -4.51
CA MET A 3 18.21 20.52 -5.14
C MET A 3 17.66 20.86 -6.53
N PHE A 4 17.96 19.99 -7.49
CA PHE A 4 17.51 20.10 -8.88
C PHE A 4 16.77 18.84 -9.25
N LEU A 5 15.64 19.01 -9.93
CA LEU A 5 14.94 17.91 -10.57
C LEU A 5 15.70 17.54 -11.85
N VAL A 6 16.19 16.31 -11.93
CA VAL A 6 16.93 15.79 -13.09
C VAL A 6 15.97 15.07 -14.03
N THR A 7 15.10 14.24 -13.48
CA THR A 7 14.08 13.51 -14.24
C THR A 7 12.73 13.72 -13.55
N PRO A 8 11.74 14.36 -14.23
CA PRO A 8 10.41 14.53 -13.68
C PRO A 8 9.69 13.18 -13.55
N PRO A 9 8.60 13.11 -12.76
CA PRO A 9 7.82 11.89 -12.65
C PRO A 9 7.21 11.51 -14.00
N ALA A 10 7.24 10.22 -14.32
CA ALA A 10 6.72 9.70 -15.60
C ALA A 10 5.19 9.66 -15.65
N LEU A 11 4.54 9.61 -14.49
CA LEU A 11 3.10 9.56 -14.31
C LEU A 11 2.68 10.53 -13.19
N GLU A 12 1.39 10.80 -13.12
CA GLU A 12 0.80 11.57 -12.03
C GLU A 12 0.20 10.64 -10.97
N PRO A 13 0.15 11.06 -9.69
CA PRO A 13 -0.39 10.25 -8.60
C PRO A 13 -1.90 10.04 -8.69
N VAL A 14 -2.61 10.87 -9.46
CA VAL A 14 -4.05 10.72 -9.72
C VAL A 14 -4.25 10.67 -11.22
N THR A 15 -5.00 9.67 -11.70
CA THR A 15 -5.32 9.59 -13.13
C THR A 15 -6.44 10.57 -13.49
N ILE A 16 -6.48 11.01 -14.75
CA ILE A 16 -7.57 11.87 -15.24
C ILE A 16 -8.93 11.18 -15.08
N ALA A 17 -9.00 9.86 -15.30
CA ALA A 17 -10.21 9.07 -15.12
C ALA A 17 -10.71 9.10 -13.66
N ASP A 18 -9.79 8.95 -12.69
CA ASP A 18 -10.13 9.03 -11.27
C ASP A 18 -10.59 10.44 -10.89
N ALA A 19 -9.90 11.48 -11.39
CA ALA A 19 -10.27 12.86 -11.15
C ALA A 19 -11.67 13.18 -11.73
N ARG A 20 -11.98 12.71 -12.94
CA ARG A 20 -13.31 12.85 -13.54
C ARG A 20 -14.38 12.14 -12.73
N ALA A 21 -14.13 10.91 -12.31
CA ALA A 21 -15.05 10.14 -11.49
C ALA A 21 -15.33 10.85 -10.16
N PHE A 22 -14.30 11.41 -9.52
CA PHE A 22 -14.40 12.17 -8.28
C PHE A 22 -15.21 13.47 -8.45
N LEU A 23 -14.92 14.25 -9.51
CA LEU A 23 -15.58 15.52 -9.81
C LEU A 23 -16.94 15.36 -10.49
N ARG A 24 -17.34 14.12 -10.82
CA ARG A 24 -18.59 13.78 -11.54
C ARG A 24 -18.66 14.41 -12.93
N ILE A 25 -17.53 14.47 -13.63
CA ILE A 25 -17.41 15.01 -14.98
C ILE A 25 -17.56 13.88 -16.00
N SER A 26 -18.58 13.95 -16.84
CA SER A 26 -18.83 12.95 -17.88
C SER A 26 -18.12 13.25 -19.20
N ALA A 27 -17.83 14.51 -19.51
CA ALA A 27 -17.16 14.91 -20.75
C ALA A 27 -15.64 14.70 -20.67
N GLU A 28 -14.99 14.61 -21.83
CA GLU A 28 -13.51 14.54 -21.97
C GLU A 28 -12.92 15.89 -22.40
N SER A 29 -13.77 16.90 -22.68
CA SER A 29 -13.32 18.24 -23.10
C SER A 29 -12.51 18.98 -22.03
N GLU A 30 -12.55 18.51 -20.79
CA GLU A 30 -11.86 19.13 -19.65
C GLU A 30 -10.57 18.37 -19.27
N ASP A 31 -10.19 17.32 -20.00
CA ASP A 31 -9.05 16.48 -19.65
C ASP A 31 -7.73 17.28 -19.63
N ASP A 32 -7.56 18.23 -20.56
CA ASP A 32 -6.38 19.11 -20.62
C ASP A 32 -6.27 20.06 -19.42
N ILE A 33 -7.40 20.54 -18.89
CA ILE A 33 -7.39 21.39 -17.69
C ILE A 33 -7.21 20.54 -16.44
N LEU A 34 -7.82 19.35 -16.38
CA LEU A 34 -7.62 18.40 -15.29
C LEU A 34 -6.17 17.96 -15.19
N GLY A 35 -5.52 17.63 -16.31
CA GLY A 35 -4.09 17.28 -16.33
C GLY A 35 -3.22 18.39 -15.72
N ARG A 36 -3.42 19.65 -16.13
CA ARG A 36 -2.67 20.80 -15.57
C ARG A 36 -2.94 21.02 -14.08
N LEU A 37 -4.19 20.84 -13.63
CA LEU A 37 -4.55 20.96 -12.23
C LEU A 37 -3.90 19.85 -11.39
N ILE A 38 -3.88 18.61 -11.89
CA ILE A 38 -3.24 17.47 -11.23
C ILE A 38 -1.73 17.72 -11.09
N THR A 39 -1.05 18.13 -12.16
CA THR A 39 0.39 18.45 -12.11
C THR A 39 0.66 19.58 -11.12
N THR A 40 -0.12 20.66 -11.16
CA THR A 40 0.04 21.80 -10.24
C THR A 40 -0.21 21.39 -8.78
N ALA A 41 -1.22 20.56 -8.54
CA ALA A 41 -1.52 20.05 -7.21
C ALA A 41 -0.39 19.16 -6.68
N ARG A 42 0.15 18.25 -7.50
CA ARG A 42 1.33 17.46 -7.15
C ARG A 42 2.50 18.37 -6.76
N GLU A 43 2.84 19.34 -7.61
CA GLU A 43 3.97 20.25 -7.36
C GLU A 43 3.81 21.03 -6.06
N LEU A 44 2.62 21.54 -5.78
CA LEU A 44 2.32 22.25 -4.54
C LEU A 44 2.49 21.34 -3.31
N VAL A 45 1.88 20.14 -3.35
CA VAL A 45 1.97 19.17 -2.25
C VAL A 45 3.41 18.74 -2.02
N GLU A 46 4.16 18.44 -3.08
CA GLU A 46 5.57 18.03 -2.99
C GLU A 46 6.50 19.16 -2.52
N ALA A 47 6.16 20.42 -2.81
CA ALA A 47 6.89 21.59 -2.32
C ALA A 47 6.64 21.85 -0.83
N GLU A 48 5.38 21.77 -0.38
CA GLU A 48 5.02 22.00 1.02
C GLU A 48 5.47 20.87 1.95
N THR A 49 5.28 19.63 1.51
CA THR A 49 5.55 18.46 2.36
C THR A 49 6.98 17.99 2.26
N GLY A 50 7.71 18.34 1.19
CA GLY A 50 9.00 17.72 0.86
C GLY A 50 8.87 16.26 0.41
N LEU A 51 7.66 15.79 0.11
CA LEU A 51 7.45 14.45 -0.44
C LEU A 51 7.76 14.41 -1.94
N ALA A 52 8.01 13.21 -2.44
CA ALA A 52 7.97 12.82 -3.84
C ALA A 52 6.88 11.75 -3.93
N LEU A 53 5.79 12.05 -4.64
CA LEU A 53 4.64 11.15 -4.73
C LEU A 53 4.94 10.02 -5.71
N ILE A 54 5.39 10.36 -6.91
CA ILE A 54 5.85 9.44 -7.94
C ILE A 54 7.37 9.47 -8.04
N ASP A 55 7.96 8.35 -8.45
CA ASP A 55 9.39 8.19 -8.68
C ASP A 55 9.94 9.28 -9.61
N GLN A 56 10.92 9.99 -9.10
CA GLN A 56 11.60 11.10 -9.76
C GLN A 56 13.07 11.14 -9.33
N THR A 57 13.93 11.62 -10.24
CA THR A 57 15.37 11.70 -10.00
C THR A 57 15.76 13.11 -9.63
N TRP A 58 16.45 13.26 -8.50
CA TRP A 58 16.91 14.53 -7.98
C TRP A 58 18.42 14.55 -7.84
N ARG A 59 19.00 15.74 -8.07
CA ARG A 59 20.39 16.06 -7.77
C ARG A 59 20.45 17.04 -6.62
N LEU A 60 21.16 16.71 -5.56
CA LEU A 60 21.51 17.62 -4.50
C LEU A 60 22.94 18.12 -4.68
N ARG A 61 23.11 19.44 -4.74
CA ARG A 61 24.41 20.11 -4.75
C ARG A 61 24.71 20.77 -3.41
N VAL A 62 25.91 20.52 -2.88
CA VAL A 62 26.45 21.07 -1.64
C VAL A 62 27.79 21.71 -1.94
N ASP A 63 28.03 22.92 -1.47
CA ASP A 63 29.27 23.65 -1.78
C ASP A 63 30.47 23.22 -0.94
N ARG A 64 30.25 22.45 0.13
CA ARG A 64 31.29 22.06 1.09
C ARG A 64 31.03 20.70 1.68
N TRP A 65 32.10 20.00 2.06
CA TRP A 65 32.00 18.77 2.81
C TRP A 65 31.37 18.97 4.20
N PRO A 66 30.35 18.18 4.58
CA PRO A 66 29.75 18.28 5.90
C PRO A 66 30.75 17.81 6.96
N ARG A 67 30.98 18.62 8.01
CA ARG A 67 31.88 18.26 9.14
C ARG A 67 31.56 16.92 9.80
N SER A 68 30.29 16.50 9.73
CA SER A 68 29.83 15.25 10.32
C SER A 68 29.91 14.04 9.39
N GLY A 69 30.35 14.21 8.13
CA GLY A 69 30.41 13.14 7.12
C GLY A 69 29.06 12.61 6.64
N ARG A 70 27.98 13.30 7.03
CA ARG A 70 26.61 12.91 6.72
C ARG A 70 25.85 14.06 6.11
N LEU A 71 24.97 13.74 5.18
CA LEU A 71 24.15 14.69 4.45
C LEU A 71 22.67 14.39 4.68
N ALA A 72 21.91 15.41 5.05
CA ALA A 72 20.46 15.29 5.17
C ALA A 72 19.82 15.48 3.80
N LEU A 73 18.94 14.56 3.43
CA LEU A 73 18.21 14.61 2.17
C LEU A 73 16.74 14.94 2.47
N PHE A 74 16.31 16.14 2.05
CA PHE A 74 15.01 16.72 2.42
C PHE A 74 13.87 16.34 1.48
N LYS A 75 14.14 15.58 0.41
CA LYS A 75 13.11 14.90 -0.39
C LYS A 75 12.91 13.49 0.11
N TYR A 76 11.66 13.03 0.17
CA TYR A 76 11.28 11.76 0.79
C TYR A 76 10.08 11.12 0.06
N PRO A 77 9.95 9.78 -0.01
CA PRO A 77 10.92 8.79 0.42
C PRO A 77 11.99 8.56 -0.65
N ILE A 78 13.24 8.39 -0.22
CA ILE A 78 14.37 8.07 -1.08
C ILE A 78 14.47 6.56 -1.17
N LYS A 79 14.40 6.05 -2.40
CA LYS A 79 14.50 4.63 -2.73
C LYS A 79 15.95 4.21 -2.88
N ALA A 80 16.73 5.00 -3.61
CA ALA A 80 18.13 4.69 -3.88
C ALA A 80 18.95 5.95 -4.16
N VAL A 81 20.23 5.93 -3.77
CA VAL A 81 21.23 6.91 -4.23
C VAL A 81 21.90 6.31 -5.45
N THR A 82 21.85 7.02 -6.57
CA THR A 82 22.36 6.55 -7.87
C THR A 82 23.79 6.98 -8.11
N GLY A 83 24.25 8.07 -7.49
CA GLY A 83 25.62 8.52 -7.60
C GLY A 83 25.98 9.60 -6.59
N VAL A 84 27.24 9.57 -6.14
CA VAL A 84 27.82 10.63 -5.32
C VAL A 84 29.14 11.02 -5.94
N VAL A 85 29.30 12.31 -6.24
CA VAL A 85 30.51 12.89 -6.80
C VAL A 85 30.94 14.06 -5.93
N ALA A 86 32.19 14.05 -5.46
CA ALA A 86 32.80 15.19 -4.80
C ALA A 86 33.87 15.83 -5.68
N TYR A 87 34.07 17.12 -5.51
CA TYR A 87 35.04 17.92 -6.26
C TYR A 87 36.10 18.47 -5.33
N ARG A 88 37.37 18.23 -5.68
CA ARG A 88 38.53 18.83 -5.02
C ARG A 88 38.73 20.30 -5.44
N PRO A 89 39.54 21.08 -4.70
CA PRO A 89 39.84 22.47 -5.05
C PRO A 89 40.46 22.69 -6.44
N ASP A 90 41.14 21.67 -6.97
CA ASP A 90 41.73 21.67 -8.31
C ASP A 90 40.71 21.37 -9.43
N GLY A 91 39.44 21.09 -9.08
CA GLY A 91 38.38 20.70 -9.99
C GLY A 91 38.32 19.20 -10.28
N THR A 92 39.21 18.39 -9.71
CA THR A 92 39.20 16.93 -9.90
C THR A 92 37.94 16.33 -9.25
N ALA A 93 37.17 15.57 -10.03
CA ALA A 93 36.00 14.83 -9.57
C ALA A 93 36.39 13.47 -8.98
N ILE A 94 35.74 13.09 -7.88
CA ILE A 94 35.86 11.79 -7.22
C ILE A 94 34.46 11.19 -7.14
N SER A 95 34.26 10.06 -7.79
CA SER A 95 33.03 9.27 -7.67
C SER A 95 33.18 8.29 -6.52
N PHE A 96 32.18 8.24 -5.64
CA PHE A 96 32.13 7.28 -4.54
C PHE A 96 31.58 5.95 -5.05
N LEU A 97 32.10 4.86 -4.51
CA LEU A 97 31.57 3.53 -4.77
C LEU A 97 30.32 3.24 -3.93
N PRO A 98 29.46 2.27 -4.34
CA PRO A 98 28.23 1.96 -3.60
C PRO A 98 28.45 1.52 -2.14
N ASP A 99 29.59 0.90 -1.82
CA ASP A 99 29.97 0.49 -0.47
C ASP A 99 30.55 1.64 0.38
N GLU A 100 30.96 2.74 -0.26
CA GLU A 100 31.40 3.97 0.40
C GLU A 100 30.24 4.88 0.80
N VAL A 101 29.00 4.48 0.48
CA VAL A 101 27.80 5.29 0.67
C VAL A 101 26.71 4.45 1.34
N ALA A 102 26.17 4.93 2.46
CA ALA A 102 25.09 4.26 3.17
C ALA A 102 23.90 5.19 3.37
N LEU A 103 22.75 4.83 2.79
CA LEU A 103 21.48 5.51 3.00
C LEU A 103 20.75 4.90 4.20
N HIS A 104 20.45 5.73 5.19
CA HIS A 104 19.66 5.33 6.34
C HIS A 104 18.19 5.72 6.17
N HIS A 105 17.30 4.72 6.26
CA HIS A 105 15.86 4.85 6.08
C HIS A 105 15.07 5.02 7.40
N ASP A 106 15.75 5.00 8.55
CA ASP A 106 15.13 4.98 9.88
C ASP A 106 14.53 6.32 10.34
N ARG A 107 14.76 7.41 9.59
CA ARG A 107 14.39 8.77 10.01
C ARG A 107 13.97 9.65 8.85
N ARG A 108 13.28 10.73 9.21
CA ARG A 108 12.94 11.85 8.34
C ARG A 108 13.59 13.14 8.88
N PRO A 109 14.43 13.86 8.11
CA PRO A 109 14.91 13.53 6.77
C PRO A 109 15.84 12.29 6.76
N GLN A 110 15.83 11.55 5.65
CA GLN A 110 16.78 10.45 5.45
C GLN A 110 18.20 11.00 5.37
N ARG A 111 19.16 10.19 5.82
CA ARG A 111 20.56 10.61 5.93
C ARG A 111 21.45 9.73 5.08
N LEU A 112 22.29 10.38 4.30
CA LEU A 112 23.36 9.77 3.56
C LEU A 112 24.65 9.83 4.36
N TYR A 113 25.26 8.68 4.61
CA TYR A 113 26.58 8.56 5.20
C TYR A 113 27.57 8.26 4.09
N MET A 114 28.71 8.95 4.10
CA MET A 114 29.75 8.81 3.09
C MET A 114 31.06 8.44 3.77
N ALA A 115 31.88 7.64 3.07
CA ALA A 115 33.23 7.32 3.51
C ALA A 115 34.03 8.60 3.78
N GLN A 116 34.87 8.55 4.82
CA GLN A 116 35.73 9.67 5.19
C GLN A 116 37.04 9.57 4.43
N TYR A 117 37.30 10.56 3.60
CA TYR A 117 38.58 10.75 2.95
C TYR A 117 39.49 11.64 3.83
N PRO A 118 40.80 11.39 3.90
CA PRO A 118 41.72 12.24 4.68
C PRO A 118 41.68 13.72 4.25
N ASP A 119 41.46 13.97 2.96
CA ASP A 119 41.34 15.30 2.35
C ASP A 119 39.88 15.79 2.22
N ALA A 120 38.89 15.07 2.76
CA ALA A 120 37.46 15.38 2.55
C ALA A 120 37.08 16.81 2.94
N SER A 121 37.69 17.35 4.00
CA SER A 121 37.43 18.73 4.46
C SER A 121 37.84 19.80 3.44
N THR A 122 38.67 19.44 2.45
CA THR A 122 39.11 20.35 1.38
C THR A 122 38.14 20.37 0.20
N PHE A 123 37.19 19.43 0.12
CA PHE A 123 36.28 19.35 -1.02
C PHE A 123 35.38 20.58 -1.09
N CYS A 124 35.27 21.14 -2.30
CA CYS A 124 34.56 22.40 -2.59
C CYS A 124 33.24 22.19 -3.36
N GLY A 125 32.81 20.94 -3.49
CA GLY A 125 31.53 20.60 -4.11
C GLY A 125 31.18 19.13 -3.89
N ILE A 126 29.92 18.85 -3.66
CA ILE A 126 29.35 17.50 -3.64
C ILE A 126 28.06 17.54 -4.45
N GLU A 127 27.92 16.57 -5.34
CA GLU A 127 26.70 16.28 -6.08
C GLU A 127 26.22 14.87 -5.71
N VAL A 128 24.97 14.77 -5.29
CA VAL A 128 24.32 13.50 -4.92
C VAL A 128 23.09 13.33 -5.78
N ASP A 129 23.11 12.30 -6.63
CA ASP A 129 21.98 11.88 -7.43
C ASP A 129 21.23 10.77 -6.71
N PHE A 130 19.90 10.90 -6.61
CA PHE A 130 19.06 9.94 -5.94
C PHE A 130 17.65 9.88 -6.53
N ILE A 131 17.00 8.74 -6.37
CA ILE A 131 15.62 8.49 -6.76
C ILE A 131 14.75 8.64 -5.51
N ALA A 132 13.76 9.51 -5.59
CA ALA A 132 12.75 9.69 -4.56
C ALA A 132 11.34 9.47 -5.13
N GLY A 133 10.48 8.82 -4.37
CA GLY A 133 9.12 8.46 -4.78
C GLY A 133 8.59 7.28 -3.98
N PHE A 134 7.26 7.21 -3.84
CA PHE A 134 6.62 6.00 -3.27
C PHE A 134 6.60 4.86 -4.28
N GLY A 135 6.59 5.18 -5.57
CA GLY A 135 6.75 4.23 -6.65
C GLY A 135 6.42 4.81 -8.02
N GLU A 136 6.24 3.95 -9.01
CA GLU A 136 6.07 4.33 -10.41
C GLU A 136 4.63 4.77 -10.72
N SER A 137 3.67 4.45 -9.83
CA SER A 137 2.25 4.75 -10.03
C SER A 137 1.57 5.32 -8.78
N GLY A 138 0.43 5.98 -8.99
CA GLY A 138 -0.39 6.55 -7.91
C GLY A 138 -0.91 5.54 -6.89
N VAL A 139 -0.96 4.25 -7.23
CA VAL A 139 -1.46 3.18 -6.33
C VAL A 139 -0.49 2.92 -5.17
N GLU A 140 0.80 3.22 -5.35
CA GLU A 140 1.84 3.02 -4.34
C GLU A 140 1.93 4.22 -3.38
N VAL A 141 1.30 5.34 -3.73
CA VAL A 141 1.19 6.51 -2.86
C VAL A 141 0.28 6.15 -1.68
N PRO A 142 0.74 6.30 -0.41
CA PRO A 142 -0.06 5.92 0.74
C PRO A 142 -1.42 6.60 0.79
N ASP A 143 -2.48 5.81 0.92
CA ASP A 143 -3.85 6.33 1.10
C ASP A 143 -4.00 6.91 2.52
N THR A 144 -4.06 8.24 2.62
CA THR A 144 -4.29 8.94 3.89
C THR A 144 -5.77 9.03 4.27
N SER A 145 -6.69 8.53 3.44
CA SER A 145 -8.13 8.64 3.70
C SER A 145 -8.56 7.97 5.00
N ALA A 146 -7.88 6.90 5.41
CA ALA A 146 -8.12 6.25 6.70
C ALA A 146 -7.72 7.15 7.89
N PHE A 147 -6.61 7.87 7.75
CA PHE A 147 -6.12 8.82 8.76
C PHE A 147 -7.01 10.06 8.84
N ASP A 148 -7.43 10.62 7.70
CA ASP A 148 -8.35 11.76 7.65
C ASP A 148 -9.71 11.41 8.25
N ARG A 149 -10.23 10.21 7.96
CA ARG A 149 -11.45 9.70 8.62
C ARG A 149 -11.28 9.61 10.12
N ALA A 150 -10.13 9.16 10.61
CA ALA A 150 -9.85 9.06 12.04
C ALA A 150 -9.79 10.44 12.72
N LEU A 151 -9.13 11.43 12.09
CA LEU A 151 -9.07 12.80 12.61
C LEU A 151 -10.45 13.48 12.59
N SER A 152 -11.20 13.32 11.50
CA SER A 152 -12.56 13.88 11.40
C SER A 152 -13.53 13.24 12.41
N ASP A 153 -13.40 11.93 12.66
CA ASP A 153 -14.18 11.25 13.72
C ASP A 153 -13.81 11.76 15.11
N LEU A 154 -12.51 11.97 15.37
CA LEU A 154 -12.03 12.54 16.63
C LEU A 154 -12.56 13.96 16.85
N GLU A 155 -12.55 14.81 15.81
CA GLU A 155 -13.08 16.17 15.86
C GLU A 155 -14.59 16.18 16.17
N LYS A 156 -15.37 15.32 15.49
CA LYS A 156 -16.82 15.16 15.76
C LYS A 156 -17.10 14.68 17.17
N ARG A 157 -16.33 13.70 17.65
CA ARG A 157 -16.45 13.21 19.03
C ARG A 157 -16.12 14.31 20.03
N SER A 158 -15.04 15.06 19.82
CA SER A 158 -14.62 16.16 20.70
C SER A 158 -15.66 17.28 20.77
N SER A 159 -16.20 17.70 19.62
CA SER A 159 -17.27 18.71 19.58
C SER A 159 -18.57 18.23 20.25
N SER A 160 -18.96 16.96 20.05
CA SER A 160 -20.10 16.37 20.75
C SER A 160 -19.91 16.30 22.26
N PHE A 161 -18.69 15.99 22.72
CA PHE A 161 -18.32 16.01 24.12
C PHE A 161 -18.36 17.43 24.69
N GLY A 162 -17.76 18.41 24.01
CA GLY A 162 -17.77 19.81 24.41
C GLY A 162 -19.18 20.39 24.53
N ASN A 163 -20.06 20.06 23.58
CA ASN A 163 -21.47 20.44 23.64
C ASN A 163 -22.19 19.76 24.81
N SER A 164 -21.95 18.46 25.05
CA SER A 164 -22.54 17.75 26.19
C SER A 164 -22.09 18.35 27.54
N LEU A 165 -20.82 18.72 27.65
CA LEU A 165 -20.25 19.34 28.84
C LEU A 165 -20.83 20.74 29.06
N ASN A 166 -20.91 21.56 28.01
CA ASN A 166 -21.47 22.91 28.07
C ASN A 166 -22.98 22.89 28.42
N SER A 167 -23.73 21.97 27.82
CA SER A 167 -25.14 21.76 28.14
C SER A 167 -25.35 21.27 29.58
N ALA A 168 -24.48 20.39 30.08
CA ALA A 168 -24.56 19.92 31.45
C ALA A 168 -24.21 21.03 32.46
N LEU A 169 -23.19 21.84 32.19
CA LEU A 169 -22.85 23.01 33.02
C LEU A 169 -23.95 24.06 33.01
N LYS A 170 -24.48 24.40 31.83
CA LYS A 170 -25.60 25.34 31.68
C LYS A 170 -26.83 24.81 32.41
N GLY A 171 -27.12 23.51 32.29
CA GLY A 171 -28.23 22.85 32.96
C GLY A 171 -28.10 22.84 34.49
N ALA A 172 -26.90 22.61 35.03
CA ALA A 172 -26.65 22.71 36.47
C ALA A 172 -26.85 24.13 36.99
N ILE A 173 -26.40 25.15 36.25
CA ILE A 173 -26.52 26.56 36.64
C ILE A 173 -27.98 27.05 36.57
N THR A 174 -28.72 26.70 35.50
CA THR A 174 -30.10 27.21 35.32
C THR A 174 -31.16 26.40 36.04
N SER A 175 -30.93 25.11 36.29
CA SER A 175 -31.95 24.20 36.83
C SER A 175 -31.79 23.89 38.32
N GLY A 176 -30.72 24.37 38.97
CA GLY A 176 -30.46 24.13 40.40
C GLY A 176 -30.26 22.65 40.78
N LYS A 177 -30.06 21.77 39.79
CA LYS A 177 -29.77 20.35 40.03
C LYS A 177 -28.30 20.17 40.39
N GLY A 178 -28.03 19.32 41.37
CA GLY A 178 -26.69 19.11 41.92
C GLY A 178 -25.70 18.66 40.85
N LEU A 179 -24.45 19.11 40.99
CA LEU A 179 -23.29 18.69 40.20
C LEU A 179 -23.18 17.17 40.03
N GLU A 180 -23.74 16.42 40.98
CA GLU A 180 -23.79 14.96 41.01
C GLU A 180 -24.62 14.35 39.86
N ASP A 181 -25.71 14.99 39.43
CA ASP A 181 -26.50 14.52 38.28
C ASP A 181 -25.74 14.75 36.96
N VAL A 182 -24.97 15.84 36.89
CA VAL A 182 -24.07 16.14 35.78
C VAL A 182 -22.90 15.16 35.73
N LEU A 183 -22.27 14.89 36.88
CA LEU A 183 -21.18 13.92 36.99
C LEU A 183 -21.65 12.50 36.73
N ARG A 184 -22.88 12.13 37.13
CA ARG A 184 -23.50 10.84 36.83
C ARG A 184 -23.81 10.71 35.33
N GLY A 185 -24.26 11.78 34.68
CA GLY A 185 -24.45 11.84 33.23
C GLY A 185 -23.14 11.69 32.45
N LEU A 186 -22.08 12.38 32.86
CA LEU A 186 -20.74 12.28 32.28
C LEU A 186 -20.09 10.91 32.56
N ALA A 187 -20.28 10.36 33.75
CA ALA A 187 -19.82 9.01 34.09
C ALA A 187 -20.56 7.94 33.27
N SER A 188 -21.87 8.12 33.02
CA SER A 188 -22.67 7.22 32.18
C SER A 188 -22.27 7.30 30.70
N SER A 189 -21.93 8.49 30.18
CA SER A 189 -21.44 8.65 28.79
C SER A 189 -20.00 8.15 28.61
N LEU A 190 -19.14 8.31 29.62
CA LEU A 190 -17.80 7.72 29.66
C LEU A 190 -17.85 6.19 29.82
N ALA A 191 -18.77 5.67 30.64
CA ALA A 191 -19.00 4.23 30.77
C ALA A 191 -19.55 3.62 29.47
N GLY A 192 -20.46 4.33 28.79
CA GLY A 192 -21.02 3.90 27.50
C GLY A 192 -19.99 3.86 26.36
N THR A 193 -18.96 4.70 26.41
CA THR A 193 -17.91 4.80 25.38
C THR A 193 -16.65 3.98 25.69
N ALA A 194 -16.27 3.84 26.97
CA ALA A 194 -15.08 3.07 27.37
C ALA A 194 -15.36 1.57 27.56
N LEU A 195 -16.55 1.18 28.03
CA LEU A 195 -16.88 -0.23 28.30
C LEU A 195 -17.21 -0.99 27.01
N SER A 196 -17.80 -0.33 26.01
CA SER A 196 -18.13 -0.95 24.73
C SER A 196 -16.90 -1.03 23.80
N ALA A 197 -16.11 0.04 23.70
CA ALA A 197 -14.88 0.06 22.87
C ALA A 197 -13.73 -0.75 23.48
N GLY A 198 -13.63 -0.82 24.81
CA GLY A 198 -12.58 -1.57 25.51
C GLY A 198 -12.85 -3.08 25.64
N LEU A 199 -14.12 -3.50 25.63
CA LEU A 199 -14.49 -4.93 25.71
C LEU A 199 -14.70 -5.61 24.36
N GLN A 200 -14.89 -4.87 23.27
CA GLN A 200 -14.92 -5.45 21.90
C GLN A 200 -13.67 -6.30 21.57
N PRO A 201 -12.43 -5.84 21.84
CA PRO A 201 -11.24 -6.67 21.62
C PRO A 201 -11.17 -7.87 22.59
N LEU A 202 -11.68 -7.74 23.82
CA LEU A 202 -11.68 -8.83 24.81
C LEU A 202 -12.80 -9.86 24.59
N GLN A 203 -13.96 -9.48 24.04
CA GLN A 203 -15.00 -10.40 23.55
C GLN A 203 -14.51 -11.17 22.33
N GLY A 204 -13.74 -10.49 21.44
CA GLY A 204 -13.03 -11.12 20.33
C GLY A 204 -11.93 -12.08 20.80
N LEU A 205 -11.16 -11.72 21.82
CA LEU A 205 -10.12 -12.56 22.42
C LEU A 205 -10.69 -13.72 23.24
N THR A 206 -11.76 -13.55 24.02
CA THR A 206 -12.38 -14.66 24.76
C THR A 206 -13.11 -15.63 23.84
N SER A 207 -13.73 -15.18 22.76
CA SER A 207 -14.33 -16.06 21.74
C SER A 207 -13.27 -16.76 20.88
N SER A 208 -12.21 -16.06 20.47
CA SER A 208 -11.13 -16.63 19.64
C SER A 208 -10.14 -17.48 20.44
N MET A 209 -9.88 -17.15 21.71
CA MET A 209 -9.06 -17.97 22.60
C MET A 209 -9.85 -19.15 23.17
N MET A 210 -11.17 -19.06 23.41
CA MET A 210 -11.94 -20.26 23.79
C MET A 210 -12.14 -21.18 22.58
N GLY A 211 -12.37 -20.64 21.38
CA GLY A 211 -12.40 -21.40 20.13
C GLY A 211 -11.05 -22.01 19.75
N GLY A 212 -9.95 -21.26 19.96
CA GLY A 212 -8.58 -21.68 19.71
C GLY A 212 -7.97 -22.56 20.81
N LEU A 213 -8.42 -22.47 22.07
CA LEU A 213 -7.98 -23.33 23.18
C LEU A 213 -8.73 -24.66 23.18
N LEU A 214 -10.01 -24.67 22.80
CA LEU A 214 -10.73 -25.93 22.54
C LEU A 214 -10.22 -26.63 21.26
N SER A 215 -9.71 -25.87 20.27
CA SER A 215 -9.00 -26.42 19.11
C SER A 215 -7.52 -26.73 19.39
N GLY A 216 -6.89 -26.05 20.35
CA GLY A 216 -5.47 -26.18 20.69
C GLY A 216 -5.17 -27.32 21.67
N ILE A 217 -6.15 -27.73 22.48
CA ILE A 217 -6.05 -28.93 23.34
C ILE A 217 -6.30 -30.22 22.54
N ARG A 218 -6.76 -30.11 21.28
CA ARG A 218 -6.70 -31.20 20.29
C ARG A 218 -5.77 -30.79 19.15
N GLY A 219 -4.49 -30.69 19.47
CA GLY A 219 -3.42 -30.36 18.53
C GLY A 219 -3.57 -31.08 17.21
N ILE A 220 -3.78 -30.29 16.15
CA ILE A 220 -3.52 -30.46 14.71
C ILE A 220 -4.40 -29.38 14.04
N MET A 221 -3.81 -28.34 13.46
CA MET A 221 -4.52 -27.51 12.47
C MET A 221 -4.34 -28.18 11.09
N PRO A 222 -5.37 -28.83 10.53
CA PRO A 222 -5.22 -29.54 9.27
C PRO A 222 -5.27 -28.56 8.09
N PHE A 223 -4.12 -28.33 7.44
CA PHE A 223 -4.03 -27.56 6.18
C PHE A 223 -4.21 -28.43 4.93
N ALA A 224 -4.84 -29.60 5.04
CA ALA A 224 -4.97 -30.58 3.97
C ALA A 224 -5.73 -30.09 2.72
N LYS A 225 -6.49 -28.99 2.83
CA LYS A 225 -7.24 -28.38 1.72
C LYS A 225 -6.61 -27.09 1.16
N GLY A 226 -5.42 -26.72 1.64
CA GLY A 226 -4.79 -25.44 1.34
C GLY A 226 -5.31 -24.29 2.21
N GLY A 227 -4.63 -23.14 2.16
CA GLY A 227 -4.93 -21.96 2.96
C GLY A 227 -3.93 -20.83 2.69
N VAL A 228 -4.13 -19.63 3.26
CA VAL A 228 -3.17 -18.52 3.16
C VAL A 228 -2.74 -18.15 4.58
N VAL A 229 -1.43 -18.06 4.79
CA VAL A 229 -0.83 -17.60 6.05
C VAL A 229 -0.41 -16.15 5.86
N SER A 230 -1.10 -15.24 6.54
CA SER A 230 -0.89 -13.80 6.42
C SER A 230 -0.16 -13.18 7.62
N SER A 231 0.29 -13.99 8.58
CA SER A 231 1.02 -13.53 9.76
C SER A 231 2.02 -14.57 10.25
N PRO A 232 3.15 -14.18 10.87
CA PRO A 232 4.19 -15.09 11.35
C PRO A 232 3.62 -16.24 12.19
N THR A 233 3.67 -17.47 11.65
CA THR A 233 3.08 -18.66 12.28
C THR A 233 4.14 -19.75 12.37
N TYR A 234 4.34 -20.30 13.56
CA TYR A 234 5.27 -21.41 13.77
C TYR A 234 4.59 -22.76 13.52
N PHE A 235 5.28 -23.68 12.86
CA PHE A 235 4.81 -25.06 12.65
C PHE A 235 5.90 -26.08 13.02
N GLY A 236 5.50 -27.21 13.57
CA GLY A 236 6.41 -28.30 13.89
C GLY A 236 6.76 -29.12 12.64
N MET A 237 8.05 -29.29 12.38
CA MET A 237 8.54 -30.22 11.35
C MET A 237 8.70 -31.63 11.95
N GLY A 238 8.49 -32.67 11.13
CA GLY A 238 8.51 -34.07 11.58
C GLY A 238 9.86 -34.57 12.14
N ASN A 239 10.91 -33.77 12.05
CA ASN A 239 12.23 -34.00 12.65
C ASN A 239 12.41 -33.32 14.03
N GLY A 240 11.35 -32.72 14.59
CA GLY A 240 11.38 -32.02 15.88
C GLY A 240 11.88 -30.58 15.84
N SER A 241 12.19 -30.03 14.65
CA SER A 241 12.52 -28.61 14.48
C SER A 241 11.27 -27.75 14.26
N LEU A 242 11.33 -26.47 14.63
CA LEU A 242 10.26 -25.50 14.40
C LEU A 242 10.55 -24.70 13.13
N GLY A 243 9.57 -24.64 12.22
CA GLY A 243 9.57 -23.76 11.05
C GLY A 243 8.74 -22.51 11.30
N LEU A 244 9.06 -21.42 10.59
CA LEU A 244 8.32 -20.16 10.58
C LEU A 244 7.80 -19.91 9.15
N THR A 245 6.57 -19.43 9.00
CA THR A 245 5.95 -19.03 7.72
C THR A 245 5.26 -17.68 7.88
N GLY A 246 5.10 -16.93 6.79
CA GLY A 246 4.44 -15.62 6.79
C GLY A 246 5.34 -14.46 7.20
N GLU A 247 6.66 -14.58 7.00
CA GLU A 247 7.64 -13.52 7.28
C GLU A 247 7.77 -12.50 6.13
N ALA A 248 7.44 -12.91 4.89
CA ALA A 248 7.57 -12.08 3.68
C ALA A 248 6.22 -11.68 3.03
N GLY A 249 5.13 -11.71 3.81
CA GLY A 249 3.77 -11.41 3.33
C GLY A 249 2.87 -12.65 3.27
N ALA A 250 1.75 -12.54 2.55
CA ALA A 250 0.75 -13.61 2.48
C ALA A 250 1.28 -14.80 1.66
N GLU A 251 1.59 -15.91 2.35
CA GLU A 251 2.07 -17.15 1.75
C GLU A 251 0.91 -18.13 1.55
N ALA A 252 0.80 -18.71 0.34
CA ALA A 252 -0.25 -19.67 0.00
C ALA A 252 0.20 -21.12 0.27
N ILE A 253 -0.55 -21.84 1.10
CA ILE A 253 -0.45 -23.28 1.30
C ILE A 253 -1.30 -23.97 0.23
N LEU A 254 -0.64 -24.77 -0.61
CA LEU A 254 -1.28 -25.50 -1.69
C LEU A 254 -1.35 -27.00 -1.36
N PRO A 255 -2.49 -27.69 -1.58
CA PRO A 255 -2.55 -29.13 -1.40
C PRO A 255 -1.66 -29.80 -2.46
N LEU A 256 -0.78 -30.70 -2.05
CA LEU A 256 0.05 -31.49 -2.95
C LEU A 256 -0.51 -32.91 -3.06
N ALA A 257 -0.57 -33.43 -4.29
CA ALA A 257 -0.90 -34.82 -4.56
C ALA A 257 0.21 -35.44 -5.41
N ARG A 258 0.49 -36.72 -5.19
CA ARG A 258 1.39 -37.48 -6.04
C ARG A 258 0.61 -38.00 -7.25
N GLY A 259 1.06 -37.68 -8.46
CA GLY A 259 0.49 -38.23 -9.68
C GLY A 259 0.78 -39.72 -9.83
N SER A 260 0.09 -40.38 -10.78
CA SER A 260 0.38 -41.77 -11.21
C SER A 260 1.85 -41.98 -11.59
N ASP A 261 2.52 -40.91 -11.98
CA ASP A 261 3.89 -40.91 -12.49
C ASP A 261 4.92 -40.76 -11.33
N GLY A 262 4.46 -40.83 -10.08
CA GLY A 262 5.30 -40.74 -8.88
C GLY A 262 5.81 -39.34 -8.55
N ARG A 263 5.56 -38.34 -9.40
CA ARG A 263 5.93 -36.93 -9.16
C ARG A 263 4.90 -36.23 -8.27
N LEU A 264 5.37 -35.37 -7.38
CA LEU A 264 4.55 -34.49 -6.55
C LEU A 264 4.09 -33.30 -7.39
N GLY A 265 2.79 -33.03 -7.42
CA GLY A 265 2.20 -31.86 -8.09
C GLY A 265 1.17 -31.18 -7.19
N ILE A 266 0.75 -29.99 -7.59
CA ILE A 266 -0.31 -29.23 -6.90
C ILE A 266 -1.67 -29.86 -7.27
N ALA A 267 -2.43 -30.25 -6.26
CA ALA A 267 -3.78 -30.77 -6.42
C ALA A 267 -4.73 -29.61 -6.74
N THR A 268 -5.02 -29.39 -8.02
CA THR A 268 -6.14 -28.54 -8.39
C THR A 268 -7.43 -29.30 -8.04
N GLY A 269 -8.17 -28.79 -7.06
CA GLY A 269 -9.49 -29.30 -6.71
C GLY A 269 -10.35 -29.40 -7.96
N GLY A 270 -10.92 -30.58 -8.21
CA GLY A 270 -11.50 -30.92 -9.51
C GLY A 270 -12.60 -29.97 -10.00
N GLY A 271 -12.64 -29.78 -11.32
CA GLY A 271 -13.80 -29.19 -11.99
C GLY A 271 -13.53 -28.60 -13.37
N SER A 272 -13.70 -29.44 -14.39
CA SER A 272 -13.84 -29.13 -15.82
C SER A 272 -12.55 -28.96 -16.64
N LYS A 273 -12.23 -29.99 -17.43
CA LYS A 273 -11.34 -29.87 -18.59
C LYS A 273 -11.92 -28.79 -19.53
N PRO A 274 -11.11 -27.84 -20.05
CA PRO A 274 -11.62 -26.85 -20.98
C PRO A 274 -12.21 -27.56 -22.21
N VAL A 275 -13.50 -27.35 -22.47
CA VAL A 275 -14.19 -27.88 -23.66
C VAL A 275 -13.71 -27.07 -24.87
N GLN A 276 -12.74 -27.61 -25.61
CA GLN A 276 -12.31 -27.03 -26.87
C GLN A 276 -13.24 -27.50 -28.00
N VAL A 277 -13.99 -26.57 -28.60
CA VAL A 277 -14.83 -26.83 -29.79
C VAL A 277 -14.16 -26.20 -30.99
N VAL A 278 -13.68 -27.02 -31.93
CA VAL A 278 -13.10 -26.56 -33.20
C VAL A 278 -14.17 -26.67 -34.29
N PHE A 279 -14.49 -25.56 -34.94
CA PHE A 279 -15.47 -25.51 -36.02
C PHE A 279 -14.80 -24.95 -37.28
N ASN A 280 -14.73 -25.77 -38.33
CA ASN A 280 -14.20 -25.36 -39.62
C ASN A 280 -15.36 -25.04 -40.56
N MET A 281 -15.38 -23.82 -41.11
CA MET A 281 -16.38 -23.39 -42.09
C MET A 281 -15.71 -22.92 -43.36
N THR A 282 -16.25 -23.36 -44.50
CA THR A 282 -15.94 -22.84 -45.82
C THR A 282 -17.20 -22.29 -46.46
N SER A 283 -17.21 -21.00 -46.76
CA SER A 283 -18.28 -20.33 -47.52
C SER A 283 -17.70 -19.75 -48.80
N PRO A 284 -18.38 -19.89 -49.96
CA PRO A 284 -17.93 -19.32 -51.22
C PRO A 284 -18.15 -17.79 -51.30
N ASP A 285 -18.97 -17.20 -50.42
CA ASP A 285 -19.26 -15.76 -50.42
C ASP A 285 -19.45 -15.18 -49.00
N ALA A 286 -18.97 -13.96 -48.78
CA ALA A 286 -18.98 -13.25 -47.50
C ALA A 286 -20.35 -12.65 -47.13
N SER A 287 -21.20 -12.35 -48.12
CA SER A 287 -22.55 -11.84 -47.86
C SER A 287 -23.48 -12.94 -47.33
N SER A 288 -23.28 -14.17 -47.82
CA SER A 288 -23.97 -15.38 -47.33
C SER A 288 -23.58 -15.74 -45.90
N PHE A 289 -22.30 -15.54 -45.53
CA PHE A 289 -21.83 -15.73 -44.15
C PHE A 289 -22.54 -14.79 -43.17
N ARG A 290 -22.65 -13.49 -43.50
CA ARG A 290 -23.35 -12.50 -42.66
C ARG A 290 -24.83 -12.82 -42.46
N LYS A 291 -25.51 -13.38 -43.48
CA LYS A 291 -26.92 -13.80 -43.35
C LYS A 291 -27.10 -15.00 -42.41
N SER A 292 -26.09 -15.86 -42.28
CA SER A 292 -26.14 -17.07 -41.46
C SER A 292 -25.49 -16.93 -40.07
N GLU A 293 -24.89 -15.77 -39.76
CA GLU A 293 -24.14 -15.51 -38.53
C GLU A 293 -24.96 -15.83 -37.26
N ALA A 294 -26.22 -15.37 -37.19
CA ALA A 294 -27.09 -15.61 -36.04
C ALA A 294 -27.40 -17.11 -35.81
N GLN A 295 -27.53 -17.88 -36.88
CA GLN A 295 -27.76 -19.33 -36.80
C GLN A 295 -26.51 -20.06 -36.32
N LEU A 296 -25.33 -19.64 -36.80
CA LEU A 296 -24.04 -20.22 -36.42
C LEU A 296 -23.68 -19.93 -34.97
N ALA A 297 -23.92 -18.70 -34.49
CA ALA A 297 -23.75 -18.34 -33.09
C ALA A 297 -24.63 -19.20 -32.17
N THR A 298 -25.86 -19.47 -32.59
CA THR A 298 -26.79 -20.33 -31.85
C THR A 298 -26.33 -21.79 -31.83
N MET A 299 -25.84 -22.32 -32.94
CA MET A 299 -25.30 -23.68 -33.02
C MET A 299 -24.04 -23.86 -32.16
N LEU A 300 -23.14 -22.87 -32.16
CA LEU A 300 -21.92 -22.85 -31.34
C LEU A 300 -22.27 -22.80 -29.85
N ALA A 301 -23.14 -21.88 -29.44
CA ALA A 301 -23.61 -21.78 -28.06
C ALA A 301 -24.30 -23.07 -27.58
N GLY A 302 -25.06 -23.72 -28.47
CA GLY A 302 -25.67 -25.03 -28.22
C GLY A 302 -24.64 -26.16 -28.07
N ALA A 303 -23.59 -26.18 -28.89
CA ALA A 303 -22.52 -27.17 -28.81
C ALA A 303 -21.72 -27.03 -27.50
N VAL A 304 -21.37 -25.80 -27.11
CA VAL A 304 -20.67 -25.51 -25.86
C VAL A 304 -21.52 -25.91 -24.65
N ARG A 305 -22.82 -25.56 -24.63
CA ARG A 305 -23.75 -25.95 -23.55
C ARG A 305 -23.97 -27.46 -23.43
N ARG A 306 -23.81 -28.22 -24.51
CA ARG A 306 -23.87 -29.70 -24.47
C ARG A 306 -22.56 -30.28 -23.97
N GLY A 307 -21.42 -29.74 -24.39
CA GLY A 307 -20.10 -30.14 -23.90
C GLY A 307 -19.93 -29.90 -22.40
N ALA A 308 -20.40 -28.76 -21.90
CA ALA A 308 -20.36 -28.42 -20.48
C ALA A 308 -21.28 -29.28 -19.59
N ARG A 309 -22.24 -30.02 -20.16
CA ARG A 309 -23.16 -30.91 -19.41
C ARG A 309 -22.71 -32.37 -19.34
N LYS A 310 -21.68 -32.77 -20.11
CA LYS A 310 -21.18 -34.15 -20.16
C LYS A 310 -19.83 -34.35 -19.46
N LEU A 311 -19.32 -33.32 -18.78
CA LEU A 311 -18.12 -33.34 -17.94
C LEU A 311 -18.51 -33.17 -16.47
#